data_AF-A0A089M7B1-F1
#
_entry.id   AF-A0A089M7B1-F1
#
_cell.length_a   1.000
_cell.length_b   1.000
_cell.length_c   1.000
_cell.angle_alpha   90.00
_cell.angle_beta   90.00
_cell.angle_gamma   90.00
#
_symmetry.space_group_name_H-M   'P 1'
#
loop_
_entity.id
_entity.type
_entity.pdbx_description
1 polymer ?
#
loop_
_entity_poly.entity_id
_entity_poly.type
_entity_poly.pdbx_seq_one_letter_code
_entity_poly.pdbx_strand_id
1 'polypeptide(L)'
;MDQSVLKLMDWLTAQAGETLVIKKQEMSDLDTVHFNLENVDYRNTEDVIDEYLDSALILRGTGNTLNRDGELVPLPQQNYEIAVSGLLLEKVDDGQVELRTERAKYSITKA
;
A
#
# COMPACT_ATOMS: atom_id res chain seq x y z
N MET A 1 13.95 6.86 -9.02
CA MET A 1 12.70 6.75 -8.21
C MET A 1 12.00 8.10 -8.21
N ASP A 2 10.69 8.12 -8.48
CA ASP A 2 9.87 9.35 -8.53
C ASP A 2 9.77 10.04 -7.16
N GLN A 3 9.65 11.38 -7.13
CA GLN A 3 9.56 12.15 -5.89
C GLN A 3 8.32 11.82 -5.05
N SER A 4 7.20 11.51 -5.69
CA SER A 4 5.97 11.12 -5.01
C SER A 4 6.12 9.74 -4.37
N VAL A 5 6.84 8.83 -5.03
CA VAL A 5 7.16 7.50 -4.50
C VAL A 5 8.08 7.59 -3.29
N LEU A 6 9.12 8.44 -3.36
CA LEU A 6 10.00 8.72 -2.22
C LEU A 6 9.22 9.27 -1.03
N LYS A 7 8.36 10.28 -1.24
CA LYS A 7 7.55 10.87 -0.15
C LYS A 7 6.59 9.87 0.47
N LEU A 8 5.96 9.00 -0.34
CA LEU A 8 5.10 7.95 0.19
C LEU A 8 5.90 6.93 1.00
N MET A 9 7.06 6.51 0.48
CA MET A 9 7.95 5.57 1.18
C MET A 9 8.41 6.14 2.52
N ASP A 10 8.84 7.40 2.56
CA ASP A 10 9.26 8.08 3.78
C ASP A 10 8.11 8.13 4.82
N TRP A 11 6.91 8.49 4.37
CA TRP A 11 5.73 8.54 5.23
C TRP A 11 5.38 7.17 5.80
N LEU A 12 5.35 6.11 4.96
CA LEU A 12 5.07 4.74 5.41
C LEU A 12 6.15 4.23 6.36
N THR A 13 7.42 4.49 6.05
CA THR A 13 8.55 4.08 6.89
C THR A 13 8.46 4.73 8.28
N ALA A 14 8.00 5.98 8.37
CA ALA A 14 7.75 6.65 9.64
C ALA A 14 6.61 6.01 10.47
N GLN A 15 5.76 5.17 9.86
CA GLN A 15 4.70 4.42 10.54
C GLN A 15 5.09 2.96 10.86
N ALA A 16 6.35 2.58 10.69
CA ALA A 16 6.81 1.24 11.07
C ALA A 16 6.56 0.97 12.56
N GLY A 17 5.97 -0.18 12.87
CA GLY A 17 5.50 -0.58 14.19
C GLY A 17 4.03 -0.27 14.47
N GLU A 18 3.37 0.53 13.63
CA GLU A 18 1.97 0.93 13.79
C GLU A 18 1.01 0.04 12.99
N THR A 19 -0.28 0.12 13.31
CA THR A 19 -1.35 -0.47 12.50
C THR A 19 -1.93 0.58 11.56
N LEU A 20 -1.96 0.25 10.27
CA LEU A 20 -2.54 1.06 9.22
C LEU A 20 -3.88 0.48 8.77
N VAL A 21 -4.81 1.37 8.44
CA VAL A 21 -6.02 1.02 7.69
C VAL A 21 -5.81 1.45 6.25
N ILE A 22 -5.70 0.48 5.35
CA ILE A 22 -5.48 0.68 3.91
C ILE A 22 -6.81 0.44 3.21
N LYS A 23 -7.35 1.48 2.60
CA LYS A 23 -8.51 1.38 1.69
C LYS A 23 -8.05 1.48 0.26
N LYS A 24 -8.32 0.46 -0.54
CA LYS A 24 -8.00 0.40 -1.97
C LYS A 24 -9.30 0.40 -2.78
N GLN A 25 -9.48 1.40 -3.63
CA GLN A 25 -10.62 1.52 -4.53
C GLN A 25 -10.19 1.25 -5.97
N GLU A 26 -10.77 0.24 -6.60
CA GLU A 26 -10.60 -0.10 -8.02
C GLU A 26 -11.96 -0.10 -8.71
N MET A 27 -12.24 0.87 -9.57
CA MET A 27 -13.55 1.03 -10.22
C MET A 27 -14.70 0.94 -9.21
N SER A 28 -15.41 -0.20 -9.13
CA SER A 28 -16.55 -0.43 -8.22
C SER A 28 -16.22 -1.28 -7.00
N ASP A 29 -14.96 -1.72 -6.85
CA ASP A 29 -14.50 -2.58 -5.77
C ASP A 29 -13.74 -1.78 -4.71
N LEU A 30 -14.05 -2.05 -3.44
CA LEU A 30 -13.45 -1.38 -2.30
C LEU A 30 -12.94 -2.43 -1.31
N ASP A 31 -11.62 -2.58 -1.26
CA ASP A 31 -10.95 -3.40 -0.27
C ASP A 31 -10.55 -2.56 0.93
N THR A 32 -10.75 -3.09 2.14
CA THR A 32 -10.22 -2.50 3.38
C THR A 32 -9.37 -3.51 4.11
N VAL A 33 -8.11 -3.16 4.32
CA VAL A 33 -7.11 -3.99 5.00
C VAL A 33 -6.66 -3.29 6.27
N HIS A 34 -6.64 -4.03 7.38
CA HIS A 34 -5.96 -3.62 8.61
C HIS A 34 -4.59 -4.28 8.62
N PHE A 35 -3.53 -3.49 8.59
CA PHE A 35 -2.16 -3.98 8.34
C PHE A 35 -1.21 -3.48 9.44
N ASN A 36 -0.63 -4.40 10.19
CA ASN A 36 0.47 -4.10 11.09
C ASN A 36 1.75 -3.99 10.27
N LEU A 37 2.29 -2.78 10.18
CA LEU A 37 3.45 -2.48 9.33
C LEU A 37 4.75 -2.70 10.10
N GLU A 38 5.65 -3.51 9.57
CA GLU A 38 6.97 -3.76 10.15
C GLU A 38 8.07 -3.01 9.41
N ASN A 39 8.04 -3.03 8.07
CA ASN A 39 9.04 -2.38 7.22
C ASN A 39 8.44 -2.06 5.83
N VAL A 40 9.12 -1.21 5.06
CA VAL A 40 8.76 -0.85 3.70
C VAL A 40 9.96 -1.06 2.78
N ASP A 41 9.84 -1.98 1.83
CA ASP A 41 10.83 -2.17 0.77
C ASP A 41 10.35 -1.50 -0.54
N TYR A 42 11.27 -1.26 -1.47
CA TYR A 42 10.96 -0.85 -2.83
C TYR A 42 11.43 -1.90 -3.83
N ARG A 43 10.54 -2.33 -4.71
CA ARG A 43 10.87 -3.15 -5.89
C ARG A 43 10.96 -2.23 -7.10
N ASN A 44 12.09 -2.24 -7.78
CA ASN A 44 12.29 -1.58 -9.06
C ASN A 44 12.06 -2.58 -10.21
N THR A 45 11.30 -2.18 -11.24
CA THR A 45 11.05 -3.00 -12.44
C THR A 45 12.33 -3.30 -13.22
N GLU A 46 13.33 -2.42 -13.18
CA GLU A 46 14.61 -2.65 -13.89
C GLU A 46 15.41 -3.81 -13.28
N ASP A 47 15.14 -4.18 -12.02
CA ASP A 47 15.86 -5.23 -11.30
C ASP A 47 15.14 -6.60 -11.35
N VAL A 48 13.96 -6.67 -11.99
CA VAL A 48 13.20 -7.92 -12.19
C VAL A 48 13.22 -8.34 -13.64
N ILE A 49 13.53 -9.63 -13.87
CA ILE A 49 13.49 -10.26 -15.20
C ILE A 49 12.03 -10.41 -15.70
N ASP A 50 11.08 -10.39 -14.78
CA ASP A 50 9.66 -10.57 -15.08
C ASP A 50 9.03 -9.26 -15.58
N GLU A 51 8.77 -9.21 -16.89
CA GLU A 51 8.13 -8.09 -17.59
C GLU A 51 6.69 -7.82 -17.12
N TYR A 52 6.09 -8.70 -16.31
CA TYR A 52 4.76 -8.49 -15.72
C TYR A 52 4.79 -7.80 -14.35
N LEU A 53 5.98 -7.54 -13.77
CA LEU A 53 6.11 -6.91 -12.47
C LEU A 53 6.40 -5.41 -12.55
N ASP A 54 5.39 -4.62 -12.21
CA ASP A 54 5.55 -3.18 -11.99
C ASP A 54 6.37 -2.87 -10.73
N SER A 55 6.96 -1.67 -10.73
CA SER A 55 7.63 -1.11 -9.57
C SER A 55 6.60 -0.91 -8.47
N ALA A 56 6.97 -1.26 -7.24
CA ALA A 56 6.04 -1.26 -6.13
C ALA A 56 6.72 -0.94 -4.81
N LEU A 57 5.94 -0.34 -3.89
CA LEU A 57 6.28 -0.34 -2.48
C LEU A 57 5.72 -1.62 -1.85
N ILE A 58 6.58 -2.34 -1.14
CA ILE A 58 6.27 -3.61 -0.49
C ILE A 58 6.22 -3.35 1.01
N LEU A 59 5.01 -3.30 1.56
CA LEU A 59 4.80 -3.18 3.01
C LEU A 59 4.97 -4.58 3.60
N ARG A 60 5.97 -4.78 4.46
CA ARG A 60 6.19 -6.02 5.21
C ARG A 60 5.41 -6.00 6.50
N GLY A 61 4.79 -7.13 6.85
CA GLY A 61 4.04 -7.26 8.09
C GLY A 61 2.88 -8.22 7.96
N THR A 62 1.89 -8.09 8.82
CA THR A 62 0.70 -8.96 8.83
C THR A 62 -0.56 -8.12 8.77
N GLY A 63 -1.59 -8.62 8.09
CA GLY A 63 -2.84 -7.88 8.01
C GLY A 63 -4.03 -8.79 7.80
N ASN A 64 -5.21 -8.22 8.01
CA ASN A 64 -6.49 -8.87 7.85
C ASN A 64 -7.37 -8.07 6.89
N THR A 65 -8.18 -8.76 6.10
CA THR A 65 -9.21 -8.18 5.22
C THR A 65 -10.57 -8.82 5.51
N LEU A 66 -11.65 -8.18 5.07
CA LEU A 66 -12.98 -8.77 5.14
C LEU A 66 -13.20 -9.69 3.94
N ASN A 67 -13.62 -10.93 4.20
CA ASN A 67 -14.09 -11.82 3.14
C ASN A 67 -15.54 -11.49 2.73
N ARG A 68 -16.09 -12.23 1.76
CA ARG A 68 -17.48 -12.05 1.28
C ARG A 68 -18.55 -12.28 2.34
N ASP A 69 -18.22 -13.05 3.39
CA ASP A 69 -19.11 -13.34 4.51
C ASP A 69 -19.00 -12.28 5.63
N GLY A 70 -18.14 -11.28 5.45
CA GLY A 70 -17.91 -10.20 6.41
C GLY A 70 -17.00 -10.58 7.57
N GLU A 71 -16.28 -11.69 7.48
CA GLU A 71 -15.33 -12.13 8.50
C GLU A 71 -13.93 -11.57 8.23
N LEU A 72 -13.22 -11.19 9.29
CA LEU A 72 -11.82 -10.82 9.22
C LEU A 72 -10.98 -12.08 9.00
N VAL A 73 -10.33 -12.16 7.84
CA VAL A 73 -9.40 -13.24 7.48
C VAL A 73 -8.00 -12.67 7.26
N PRO A 74 -6.94 -13.42 7.62
CA PRO A 74 -5.57 -12.97 7.39
C PRO A 74 -5.29 -12.86 5.90
N LEU A 75 -4.43 -11.91 5.54
CA LEU A 75 -3.84 -11.85 4.20
C LEU A 75 -3.04 -13.13 3.94
N PRO A 76 -3.07 -13.65 2.70
CA PRO A 76 -2.37 -14.89 2.35
C PRO A 76 -0.84 -14.74 2.42
N GLN A 77 -0.33 -13.52 2.25
CA GLN A 77 1.09 -13.20 2.35
C GLN A 77 1.34 -12.21 3.48
N GLN A 78 2.54 -12.27 4.05
CA GLN A 78 3.04 -11.32 5.05
C GLN A 78 3.56 -10.03 4.39
N ASN A 79 2.84 -9.55 3.38
CA ASN A 79 3.13 -8.31 2.71
C ASN A 79 1.86 -7.71 2.10
N TYR A 80 1.93 -6.43 1.78
CA TYR A 80 0.97 -5.73 0.95
C TYR A 80 1.72 -4.91 -0.10
N GLU A 81 1.36 -5.03 -1.37
CA GLU A 81 2.03 -4.31 -2.46
C GLU A 81 1.20 -3.10 -2.94
N ILE A 82 1.85 -1.95 -3.06
CA ILE A 82 1.31 -0.76 -3.71
C ILE A 82 2.10 -0.54 -5.00
N ALA A 83 1.49 -0.85 -6.15
CA ALA A 83 2.06 -0.52 -7.45
C ALA A 83 2.24 1.00 -7.57
N VAL A 84 3.39 1.48 -8.04
CA VAL A 84 3.72 2.92 -8.05
C VAL A 84 3.70 3.56 -9.44
N SER A 85 3.29 2.83 -10.48
CA SER A 85 3.14 3.41 -11.81
C SER A 85 2.11 4.54 -11.79
N GLY A 86 2.50 5.70 -12.34
CA GLY A 86 1.70 6.92 -12.35
C GLY A 86 1.27 7.43 -10.98
N LEU A 87 2.05 7.15 -9.93
CA LEU A 87 1.72 7.55 -8.57
C LEU A 87 1.63 9.06 -8.41
N LEU A 88 0.50 9.53 -7.89
CA LEU A 88 0.21 10.92 -7.55
C LEU A 88 -0.27 10.98 -6.10
N LEU A 89 0.38 11.82 -5.30
CA LEU A 89 -0.05 12.11 -3.94
C LEU A 89 -1.08 13.24 -3.97
N GLU A 90 -2.31 12.95 -3.54
CA GLU A 90 -3.40 13.94 -3.46
C GLU A 90 -3.35 14.68 -2.12
N LYS A 91 -3.01 13.96 -1.04
CA LYS A 91 -2.92 14.51 0.31
C LYS A 91 -1.88 13.73 1.11
N VAL A 92 -1.05 14.43 1.88
CA VAL A 92 -0.14 13.84 2.86
C VAL A 92 -0.17 14.71 4.11
N ASP A 93 -0.53 14.10 5.23
CA ASP A 93 -0.44 14.68 6.56
C ASP A 93 0.09 13.62 7.54
N ASP A 94 0.29 13.97 8.82
CA ASP A 94 0.91 13.04 9.77
C ASP A 94 0.06 11.76 10.00
N GLY A 95 -1.27 11.85 9.87
CA GLY A 95 -2.21 10.76 10.18
C GLY A 95 -2.75 10.00 8.96
N GLN A 96 -2.62 10.59 7.77
CA GLN A 96 -3.26 10.11 6.55
C GLN A 96 -2.41 10.41 5.30
N VAL A 97 -2.45 9.48 4.35
CA VAL A 97 -2.08 9.73 2.96
C VAL A 97 -3.20 9.31 2.00
N GLU A 98 -3.52 10.18 1.05
CA GLU A 98 -4.35 9.85 -0.11
C GLU A 98 -3.50 9.90 -1.39
N LEU A 99 -3.60 8.85 -2.18
CA LEU A 99 -2.82 8.71 -3.39
C LEU A 99 -3.60 7.98 -4.48
N ARG A 100 -3.19 8.19 -5.72
CA ARG A 100 -3.72 7.48 -6.88
C ARG A 100 -2.58 6.94 -7.71
N THR A 101 -2.77 5.75 -8.26
CA THR A 101 -1.87 5.13 -9.24
C THR A 101 -2.65 4.92 -10.54
N GLU A 102 -2.03 4.35 -11.56
CA GLU A 102 -2.76 3.99 -12.78
C GLU A 102 -3.86 2.93 -12.53
N ARG A 103 -3.74 2.15 -11.45
CA ARG A 103 -4.61 1.01 -11.17
C ARG A 103 -5.70 1.31 -10.15
N ALA A 104 -5.40 2.11 -9.11
CA ALA A 104 -6.29 2.28 -7.97
C ALA A 104 -6.11 3.63 -7.27
N LYS A 105 -7.13 4.02 -6.49
CA LYS A 105 -7.01 5.08 -5.47
C LYS A 105 -6.84 4.43 -4.10
N TYR A 106 -5.94 4.97 -3.28
CA TYR A 106 -5.72 4.53 -1.92
C TYR A 106 -5.98 5.65 -0.92
N SER A 107 -6.54 5.28 0.23
CA SER A 107 -6.55 6.10 1.44
C SER A 107 -5.96 5.27 2.57
N ILE A 108 -4.86 5.74 3.14
CA ILE A 108 -4.13 5.04 4.19
C ILE A 108 -4.15 5.93 5.42
N THR A 109 -4.64 5.41 6.53
CA THR A 109 -4.69 6.11 7.82
C THR A 109 -4.09 5.27 8.92
N LYS A 110 -3.61 5.90 9.99
CA LYS A 110 -3.35 5.19 11.26
C LYS A 110 -4.68 4.65 11.81
N ALA A 111 -4.64 3.47 12.45
CA ALA A 111 -5.80 2.86 13.10
C ALA A 111 -6.19 3.57 14.40
#